data_AF-A0A6J1GK46-F1
#
_entry.id   AF-A0A6J1GK46-F1
#
_cell.length_a   1.000
_cell.length_b   1.000
_cell.length_c   1.000
_cell.angle_alpha   90.00
_cell.angle_beta   90.00
_cell.angle_gamma   90.00
#
_symmetry.space_group_name_H-M   'P 1'
#
loop_
_entity.id
_entity.type
_entity.pdbx_description
1 polymer ?
#
loop_
_entity_poly.entity_id
_entity_poly.type
_entity_poly.pdbx_seq_one_letter_code
_entity_poly.pdbx_strand_id
1 'polypeptide(L)'
;MLRRHLLLLLLLFSFVSVALSAHCTTVTATKTFQKCMNLPTQQASIAWTFHPHNATLDLVFFGNFISPSGWVGWGINPSSPGMTGARALIAFSDPNSGQIITLPYILDPTVKLQRSPLLSRPLDIRLLSSSAALYGGKMATVHNGAAVQIYATLKLTPNKTKIHFIWNRGLYVQGYSPTIHPTTSDDLSSIATLDVASGTAASQSGGIETLRVIHGILNAVSWGLLLPIGAVTARYLRNVQALGPAWFYAHAGVQLAGFALGTIGFVIGIRLGELSPGVEYSLHRKLGIAVFTLGGLQTLALLFRPKTTNKFRKYWKSYHHFVGYACVVMGVVNVFQGFEAMAESGSYAKLAYCLGLSTLVGVCVALEVNSWVVFCRKSQEEKMRREGLIGVLEKESGSYS
;
A
#
# COMPACT_ATOMS: atom_id res chain seq x y z
N MET A 1 -33.08 23.43 -28.99
CA MET A 1 -31.82 22.66 -29.12
C MET A 1 -31.45 21.84 -27.89
N LEU A 2 -31.82 22.24 -26.66
CA LEU A 2 -31.43 21.53 -25.42
C LEU A 2 -31.99 20.09 -25.26
N ARG A 3 -33.16 19.77 -25.84
CA ARG A 3 -33.81 18.45 -25.73
C ARG A 3 -33.15 17.36 -26.59
N ARG A 4 -32.44 17.75 -27.66
CA ARG A 4 -31.76 16.84 -28.59
C ARG A 4 -30.37 16.43 -28.08
N HIS A 5 -29.77 17.24 -27.21
CA HIS A 5 -28.50 16.93 -26.54
C HIS A 5 -28.68 16.01 -25.33
N LEU A 6 -29.85 16.04 -24.66
CA LEU A 6 -30.13 15.13 -23.53
C LEU A 6 -30.36 13.68 -23.98
N LEU A 7 -30.98 13.48 -25.15
CA LEU A 7 -31.14 12.15 -25.77
C LEU A 7 -29.81 11.57 -26.29
N LEU A 8 -28.87 12.41 -26.73
CA LEU A 8 -27.52 11.95 -27.09
C LEU A 8 -26.70 11.56 -25.86
N LEU A 9 -26.88 12.24 -24.72
CA LEU A 9 -26.22 11.89 -23.45
C LEU A 9 -26.76 10.58 -22.85
N LEU A 10 -28.04 10.27 -23.05
CA LEU A 10 -28.67 9.01 -22.61
C LEU A 10 -28.30 7.81 -23.50
N LEU A 11 -27.93 8.02 -24.77
CA LEU A 11 -27.44 6.98 -25.67
C LEU A 11 -25.93 6.69 -25.51
N LEU A 12 -25.18 7.55 -24.81
CA LEU A 12 -23.78 7.33 -24.44
C LEU A 12 -23.61 6.45 -23.19
N PHE A 13 -24.70 6.07 -22.52
CA PHE A 13 -24.69 5.22 -21.31
C PHE A 13 -25.05 3.75 -21.57
N SER A 14 -25.31 3.33 -22.81
CA SER A 14 -25.76 1.97 -23.15
C SER A 14 -24.71 1.06 -23.78
N PHE A 15 -23.42 1.42 -23.76
CA PHE A 15 -22.33 0.47 -23.97
C PHE A 15 -21.61 0.18 -22.67
N VAL A 16 -22.35 -0.31 -21.68
CA VAL A 16 -21.76 -1.25 -20.74
C VAL A 16 -21.40 -2.47 -21.56
N SER A 17 -20.14 -2.56 -21.98
CA SER A 17 -19.58 -3.85 -22.34
C SER A 17 -19.85 -4.74 -21.14
N VAL A 18 -20.73 -5.73 -21.30
CA VAL A 18 -20.82 -6.82 -20.34
C VAL A 18 -19.46 -7.48 -20.41
N ALA A 19 -18.53 -7.02 -19.56
CA ALA A 19 -17.33 -7.76 -19.26
C ALA A 19 -17.86 -9.09 -18.74
N LEU A 20 -17.69 -10.16 -19.52
CA LEU A 20 -17.85 -11.51 -18.98
C LEU A 20 -16.89 -11.58 -17.80
N SER A 21 -17.43 -11.43 -16.59
CA SER A 21 -16.80 -11.91 -15.38
C SER A 21 -16.29 -13.31 -15.71
N ALA A 22 -14.99 -13.55 -15.51
CA ALA A 22 -14.40 -14.86 -15.69
C ALA A 22 -15.08 -15.82 -14.69
N HIS A 23 -16.16 -16.44 -15.14
CA HIS A 23 -16.85 -17.44 -14.37
C HIS A 23 -16.04 -18.71 -14.47
N CYS A 24 -15.67 -19.21 -13.32
CA CYS A 24 -15.09 -20.52 -13.13
C CYS A 24 -15.90 -21.60 -13.87
N THR A 25 -15.27 -22.31 -14.79
CA THR A 25 -15.89 -23.42 -15.51
C THR A 25 -15.09 -24.70 -15.33
N THR A 26 -15.80 -25.78 -15.00
CA THR A 26 -15.22 -27.13 -14.90
C THR A 26 -15.21 -27.87 -16.23
N VAL A 27 -15.96 -27.39 -17.23
CA VAL A 27 -16.10 -28.05 -18.52
C VAL A 27 -15.33 -27.26 -19.57
N THR A 28 -14.46 -27.95 -20.30
CA THR A 28 -13.76 -27.42 -21.47
C THR A 28 -14.12 -28.25 -22.71
N ALA A 29 -13.71 -27.79 -23.89
CA ALA A 29 -13.93 -28.55 -25.13
C ALA A 29 -13.20 -29.90 -25.16
N THR A 30 -12.17 -30.09 -24.33
CA THR A 30 -11.30 -31.27 -24.35
C THR A 30 -11.43 -32.16 -23.11
N LYS A 31 -11.77 -31.57 -21.95
CA LYS A 31 -11.77 -32.26 -20.66
C LYS A 31 -12.74 -31.64 -19.67
N THR A 32 -13.26 -32.47 -18.77
CA THR A 32 -14.07 -32.05 -17.61
C THR A 32 -13.28 -32.21 -16.32
N PHE A 33 -13.40 -31.23 -15.44
CA PHE A 33 -12.71 -31.13 -14.16
C PHE A 33 -13.67 -31.24 -12.98
N GLN A 34 -13.20 -31.64 -11.81
CA GLN A 34 -14.04 -31.79 -10.62
C GLN A 34 -14.22 -30.48 -9.85
N LYS A 35 -13.17 -29.66 -9.79
CA LYS A 35 -13.11 -28.44 -8.99
C LYS A 35 -12.67 -27.28 -9.86
N CYS A 36 -13.06 -26.09 -9.46
CA CYS A 36 -12.60 -24.88 -10.10
C CYS A 36 -12.59 -23.73 -9.09
N MET A 37 -11.75 -22.72 -9.34
CA MET A 37 -11.69 -21.48 -8.55
C MET A 37 -11.42 -20.26 -9.44
N ASN A 38 -12.10 -19.15 -9.14
CA ASN A 38 -11.72 -17.83 -9.66
C ASN A 38 -10.50 -17.31 -8.91
N LEU A 39 -9.54 -16.79 -9.67
CA LEU A 39 -8.35 -16.18 -9.09
C LEU A 39 -8.63 -14.70 -8.75
N PRO A 40 -8.01 -14.15 -7.69
CA PRO A 40 -8.31 -12.82 -7.19
C PRO A 40 -7.95 -11.68 -8.15
N THR A 41 -7.06 -11.93 -9.11
CA THR A 41 -6.52 -10.90 -10.01
C THR A 41 -6.58 -11.33 -11.47
N GLN A 42 -6.43 -10.36 -12.38
CA GLN A 42 -6.30 -10.57 -13.83
C GLN A 42 -7.48 -11.27 -14.52
N GLN A 43 -8.65 -11.35 -13.86
CA GLN A 43 -9.83 -12.08 -14.37
C GLN A 43 -9.48 -13.52 -14.79
N ALA A 44 -8.56 -14.14 -14.06
CA ALA A 44 -8.10 -15.50 -14.34
C ALA A 44 -8.89 -16.52 -13.52
N SER A 45 -8.91 -17.77 -13.97
CA SER A 45 -9.49 -18.87 -13.21
C SER A 45 -8.72 -20.16 -13.47
N ILE A 46 -8.94 -21.14 -12.61
CA ILE A 46 -8.38 -22.48 -12.76
C ILE A 46 -9.46 -23.53 -12.55
N ALA A 47 -9.32 -24.66 -13.24
CA ALA A 47 -10.08 -25.87 -12.96
C ALA A 47 -9.15 -27.07 -12.88
N TRP A 48 -9.43 -27.99 -11.96
CA TRP A 48 -8.57 -29.14 -11.74
C TRP A 48 -9.32 -30.39 -11.27
N THR A 49 -8.68 -31.53 -11.49
CA THR A 49 -9.03 -32.83 -10.93
C THR A 49 -7.78 -33.41 -10.30
N PHE A 50 -7.85 -33.71 -9.01
CA PHE A 50 -6.76 -34.37 -8.29
C PHE A 50 -7.08 -35.85 -8.12
N HIS A 51 -6.15 -36.71 -8.52
CA HIS A 51 -6.26 -38.17 -8.42
C HIS A 51 -5.37 -38.67 -7.27
N PRO A 52 -5.94 -38.95 -6.08
CA PRO A 52 -5.14 -39.24 -4.88
C PRO A 52 -4.28 -40.50 -5.01
N HIS A 53 -4.79 -41.55 -5.67
CA HIS A 53 -4.12 -42.85 -5.79
C HIS A 53 -2.73 -42.76 -6.42
N ASN A 54 -2.56 -41.89 -7.42
CA ASN A 54 -1.31 -41.76 -8.17
C ASN A 54 -0.62 -40.39 -7.96
N ALA A 55 -1.16 -39.57 -7.05
CA ALA A 55 -0.76 -38.18 -6.80
C ALA A 55 -0.69 -37.32 -8.09
N THR A 56 -1.63 -37.54 -9.01
CA THR A 56 -1.67 -36.83 -10.31
C THR A 56 -2.65 -35.68 -10.25
N LEU A 57 -2.22 -34.51 -10.71
CA LEU A 57 -3.04 -33.30 -10.84
C LEU A 57 -3.25 -32.99 -12.31
N ASP A 58 -4.51 -33.06 -12.75
CA ASP A 58 -4.94 -32.51 -14.03
C ASP A 58 -5.45 -31.09 -13.80
N LEU A 59 -4.89 -30.13 -14.52
CA LEU A 59 -5.17 -28.71 -14.33
C LEU A 59 -5.34 -28.00 -15.67
N VAL A 60 -6.27 -27.05 -15.71
CA VAL A 60 -6.35 -26.01 -16.75
C VAL A 60 -6.35 -24.64 -16.10
N PHE A 61 -5.56 -23.73 -16.66
CA PHE A 61 -5.56 -22.32 -16.34
C PHE A 61 -6.23 -21.52 -17.45
N PHE A 62 -7.10 -20.60 -17.08
CA PHE A 62 -7.78 -19.66 -17.96
C PHE A 62 -7.23 -18.26 -17.72
N GLY A 63 -6.79 -17.61 -18.79
CA GLY A 63 -6.32 -16.23 -18.74
C GLY A 63 -6.44 -15.52 -20.08
N ASN A 64 -5.99 -14.28 -20.14
CA ASN A 64 -6.12 -13.43 -21.32
C ASN A 64 -4.79 -12.74 -21.64
N PHE A 65 -4.45 -12.70 -22.93
CA PHE A 65 -3.34 -11.90 -23.44
C PHE A 65 -3.63 -10.41 -23.30
N ILE A 66 -2.58 -9.61 -23.04
CA ILE A 66 -2.64 -8.13 -22.99
C ILE A 66 -1.97 -7.47 -24.20
N SER A 67 -1.45 -8.28 -25.12
CA SER A 67 -0.69 -7.83 -26.30
C SER A 67 -0.67 -8.93 -27.36
N PRO A 68 -0.68 -8.61 -28.67
CA PRO A 68 -0.56 -9.58 -29.75
C PRO A 68 0.78 -10.33 -29.75
N SER A 69 1.84 -9.74 -29.21
CA SER A 69 3.16 -10.38 -29.07
C SER A 69 3.41 -10.92 -27.67
N GLY A 70 2.39 -10.85 -26.80
CA GLY A 70 2.52 -11.13 -25.38
C GLY A 70 2.63 -12.61 -25.03
N TRP A 71 2.68 -12.85 -23.73
CA TRP A 71 2.67 -14.18 -23.14
C TRP A 71 1.70 -14.24 -21.97
N VAL A 72 1.19 -15.44 -21.68
CA VAL A 72 0.37 -15.74 -20.52
C VAL A 72 0.93 -17.00 -19.88
N GLY A 73 1.08 -17.03 -18.57
CA GLY A 73 1.64 -18.18 -17.90
C GLY A 73 1.17 -18.35 -16.47
N TRP A 74 1.33 -19.56 -15.98
CA TRP A 74 1.12 -19.90 -14.58
C TRP A 74 2.23 -20.82 -14.10
N GLY A 75 2.36 -20.98 -12.79
CA GLY A 75 3.35 -21.88 -12.23
C GLY A 75 3.01 -22.35 -10.83
N ILE A 76 3.76 -23.36 -10.40
CA ILE A 76 3.73 -23.87 -9.03
C ILE A 76 5.09 -23.62 -8.39
N ASN A 77 5.08 -23.01 -7.21
CA ASN A 77 6.24 -22.93 -6.35
C ASN A 77 6.13 -23.96 -5.22
N PRO A 78 7.03 -24.94 -5.13
CA PRO A 78 6.99 -25.99 -4.11
C PRO A 78 7.55 -25.54 -2.75
N SER A 79 8.19 -24.38 -2.66
CA SER A 79 8.90 -23.93 -1.45
C SER A 79 8.20 -22.76 -0.76
N SER A 80 7.66 -21.80 -1.51
CA SER A 80 7.09 -20.57 -0.95
C SER A 80 6.02 -19.94 -1.84
N PRO A 81 5.10 -19.14 -1.27
CA PRO A 81 4.16 -18.34 -2.06
C PRO A 81 4.86 -17.15 -2.73
N GLY A 82 5.39 -17.37 -3.94
CA GLY A 82 6.07 -16.33 -4.70
C GLY A 82 6.56 -16.79 -6.06
N MET A 83 6.92 -15.84 -6.92
CA MET A 83 7.39 -16.13 -8.28
C MET A 83 8.77 -16.77 -8.31
N THR A 84 9.68 -16.34 -7.45
CA THR A 84 11.03 -16.87 -7.38
C THR A 84 11.05 -18.30 -6.82
N GLY A 85 11.63 -19.22 -7.56
CA GLY A 85 11.58 -20.66 -7.32
C GLY A 85 10.39 -21.34 -8.01
N ALA A 86 9.54 -20.65 -8.76
CA ALA A 86 8.40 -21.30 -9.39
C ALA A 86 8.77 -22.07 -10.66
N ARG A 87 8.03 -23.15 -10.89
CA ARG A 87 8.07 -23.96 -12.11
C ARG A 87 6.86 -23.53 -12.94
N ALA A 88 7.12 -22.85 -14.03
CA ALA A 88 6.10 -22.16 -14.82
C ALA A 88 5.90 -22.81 -16.19
N LEU A 89 4.66 -22.77 -16.66
CA LEU A 89 4.28 -23.02 -18.04
C LEU A 89 3.82 -21.70 -18.62
N ILE A 90 4.48 -21.28 -19.69
CA ILE A 90 4.21 -19.99 -20.34
C ILE A 90 3.81 -20.26 -21.79
N ALA A 91 2.64 -19.75 -22.15
CA ALA A 91 2.06 -19.82 -23.47
C ALA A 91 2.23 -18.50 -24.23
N PHE A 92 2.64 -18.59 -25.48
CA PHE A 92 2.84 -17.46 -26.39
C PHE A 92 2.84 -17.94 -27.84
N SER A 93 2.74 -17.00 -28.77
CA SER A 93 2.81 -17.29 -30.20
C SER A 93 4.24 -17.66 -30.60
N ASP A 94 4.42 -18.81 -31.25
CA ASP A 94 5.72 -19.23 -31.76
C ASP A 94 6.24 -18.22 -32.81
N PRO A 95 7.45 -17.67 -32.66
CA PRO A 95 7.97 -16.64 -33.57
C PRO A 95 8.08 -17.09 -35.02
N ASN A 96 8.20 -18.40 -35.27
CA ASN A 96 8.40 -18.95 -36.61
C ASN A 96 7.07 -19.33 -37.28
N SER A 97 6.18 -20.02 -36.57
CA SER A 97 4.92 -20.54 -37.12
C SER A 97 3.68 -19.70 -36.80
N GLY A 98 3.76 -18.79 -35.82
CA GLY A 98 2.62 -18.02 -35.31
C GLY A 98 1.59 -18.86 -34.54
N GLN A 99 1.85 -20.15 -34.31
CA GLN A 99 0.97 -21.03 -33.55
C GLN A 99 1.17 -20.84 -32.04
N ILE A 100 0.11 -21.06 -31.26
CA ILE A 100 0.23 -21.04 -29.81
C ILE A 100 1.07 -22.24 -29.34
N ILE A 101 2.15 -21.95 -28.63
CA ILE A 101 2.99 -22.96 -27.98
C ILE A 101 2.98 -22.74 -26.47
N THR A 102 3.40 -23.76 -25.72
CA THR A 102 3.61 -23.66 -24.27
C THR A 102 4.92 -24.32 -23.92
N LEU A 103 5.77 -23.57 -23.22
CA LEU A 103 7.09 -24.05 -22.83
C LEU A 103 7.28 -24.00 -21.31
N PRO A 104 8.07 -24.93 -20.74
CA PRO A 104 8.43 -24.94 -19.33
C PRO A 104 9.58 -23.98 -19.01
N TYR A 105 9.48 -23.30 -17.86
CA TYR A 105 10.49 -22.39 -17.34
C TYR A 105 10.68 -22.57 -15.83
N ILE A 106 11.92 -22.38 -15.36
CA ILE A 106 12.23 -22.33 -13.93
C ILE A 106 12.61 -20.89 -13.60
N LEU A 107 11.80 -20.25 -12.75
CA LEU A 107 11.92 -18.85 -12.38
C LEU A 107 12.87 -18.69 -11.18
N ASP A 108 14.17 -18.79 -11.40
CA ASP A 108 15.16 -18.62 -10.32
C ASP A 108 15.42 -17.12 -9.98
N PRO A 109 16.19 -16.79 -8.93
CA PRO A 109 16.46 -15.40 -8.56
C PRO A 109 17.13 -14.55 -9.64
N THR A 110 17.82 -15.17 -10.61
CA THR A 110 18.50 -14.45 -11.70
C THR A 110 17.52 -13.85 -12.71
N VAL A 111 16.30 -14.38 -12.75
CA VAL A 111 15.20 -13.88 -13.59
C VAL A 111 14.65 -12.55 -13.05
N LYS A 112 14.91 -12.21 -11.77
CA LYS A 112 14.55 -10.88 -11.23
C LYS A 112 15.31 -9.81 -12.00
N LEU A 113 14.57 -8.80 -12.48
CA LEU A 113 15.07 -7.67 -13.29
C LEU A 113 15.56 -8.05 -14.69
N GLN A 114 15.28 -9.28 -15.18
CA GLN A 114 15.63 -9.73 -16.53
C GLN A 114 17.12 -9.47 -16.89
N ARG A 115 18.03 -9.74 -15.94
CA ARG A 115 19.48 -9.56 -16.18
C ARG A 115 20.01 -10.44 -17.31
N SER A 116 19.38 -11.58 -17.52
CA SER A 116 19.66 -12.53 -18.61
C SER A 116 18.36 -13.02 -19.24
N PRO A 117 18.38 -13.47 -20.50
CA PRO A 117 17.22 -14.10 -21.14
C PRO A 117 16.73 -15.31 -20.34
N LEU A 118 15.41 -15.44 -20.22
CA LEU A 118 14.77 -16.58 -19.58
C LEU A 118 14.70 -17.73 -20.59
N LEU A 119 15.49 -18.78 -20.37
CA LEU A 119 15.55 -19.93 -21.26
C LEU A 119 14.65 -21.06 -20.78
N SER A 120 13.96 -21.70 -21.73
CA SER A 120 13.16 -22.88 -21.44
C SER A 120 14.04 -24.07 -21.08
N ARG A 121 13.63 -24.83 -20.07
CA ARG A 121 14.30 -26.06 -19.62
C ARG A 121 13.29 -27.02 -18.97
N PRO A 122 13.56 -28.33 -18.98
CA PRO A 122 12.71 -29.31 -18.32
C PRO A 122 12.46 -28.95 -16.85
N LEU A 123 11.22 -29.14 -16.39
CA LEU A 123 10.86 -28.95 -14.99
C LEU A 123 11.39 -30.12 -14.16
N ASP A 124 11.80 -29.82 -12.94
CA ASP A 124 12.13 -30.81 -11.91
C ASP A 124 10.87 -31.43 -11.26
N ILE A 125 9.71 -30.79 -11.43
CA ILE A 125 8.41 -31.42 -11.22
C ILE A 125 8.07 -32.25 -12.45
N ARG A 126 7.64 -33.50 -12.24
CA ARG A 126 7.31 -34.42 -13.34
C ARG A 126 6.04 -33.97 -14.07
N LEU A 127 6.24 -33.24 -15.16
CA LEU A 127 5.23 -32.85 -16.13
C LEU A 127 4.95 -34.03 -17.09
N LEU A 128 3.75 -34.57 -17.05
CA LEU A 128 3.33 -35.70 -17.88
C LEU A 128 2.82 -35.24 -19.25
N SER A 129 2.12 -34.11 -19.28
CA SER A 129 1.65 -33.47 -20.51
C SER A 129 1.40 -31.98 -20.27
N SER A 130 1.54 -31.18 -21.32
CA SER A 130 1.16 -29.77 -21.34
C SER A 130 0.71 -29.36 -22.74
N SER A 131 -0.29 -28.50 -22.83
CA SER A 131 -0.73 -27.91 -24.09
C SER A 131 -1.39 -26.56 -23.83
N ALA A 132 -1.47 -25.71 -24.86
CA ALA A 132 -2.32 -24.53 -24.84
C ALA A 132 -3.28 -24.51 -26.02
N ALA A 133 -4.44 -23.91 -25.79
CA ALA A 133 -5.44 -23.66 -26.81
C ALA A 133 -6.00 -22.24 -26.65
N LEU A 134 -6.22 -21.57 -27.77
CA LEU A 134 -6.94 -20.30 -27.79
C LEU A 134 -8.45 -20.55 -27.86
N TYR A 135 -9.21 -19.66 -27.21
CA TYR A 135 -10.65 -19.65 -27.37
C TYR A 135 -11.01 -19.25 -28.81
N GLY A 136 -11.89 -20.01 -29.48
CA GLY A 136 -12.17 -19.86 -30.91
C GLY A 136 -11.49 -20.91 -31.82
N GLY A 137 -10.70 -21.82 -31.25
CA GLY A 137 -10.16 -22.99 -31.96
C GLY A 137 -9.00 -22.68 -32.89
N LYS A 138 -8.83 -23.48 -33.95
CA LYS A 138 -7.63 -23.47 -34.82
C LYS A 138 -7.42 -22.17 -35.62
N MET A 139 -8.45 -21.34 -35.76
CA MET A 139 -8.37 -20.06 -36.48
C MET A 139 -8.19 -18.86 -35.55
N ALA A 140 -8.17 -19.07 -34.23
CA ALA A 140 -7.97 -18.00 -33.28
C ALA A 140 -6.52 -17.49 -33.33
N THR A 141 -6.36 -16.18 -33.25
CA THR A 141 -5.05 -15.51 -33.26
C THR A 141 -4.82 -14.80 -31.93
N VAL A 142 -3.54 -14.61 -31.57
CA VAL A 142 -3.19 -13.84 -30.37
C VAL A 142 -3.41 -12.36 -30.64
N HIS A 143 -4.26 -11.74 -29.83
CA HIS A 143 -4.51 -10.30 -29.83
C HIS A 143 -4.76 -9.81 -28.40
N ASN A 144 -4.85 -8.50 -28.21
CA ASN A 144 -5.20 -7.96 -26.90
C ASN A 144 -6.59 -8.45 -26.47
N GLY A 145 -6.69 -9.05 -25.28
CA GLY A 145 -7.91 -9.67 -24.75
C GLY A 145 -8.14 -11.12 -25.18
N ALA A 146 -7.32 -11.69 -26.08
CA ALA A 146 -7.48 -13.08 -26.52
C ALA A 146 -7.41 -14.05 -25.33
N ALA A 147 -8.41 -14.90 -25.19
CA ALA A 147 -8.50 -15.87 -24.10
C ALA A 147 -7.71 -17.15 -24.42
N VAL A 148 -6.99 -17.66 -23.43
CA VAL A 148 -6.14 -18.86 -23.55
C VAL A 148 -6.42 -19.84 -22.43
N GLN A 149 -6.35 -21.12 -22.79
CA GLN A 149 -6.44 -22.25 -21.88
C GLN A 149 -5.10 -22.97 -21.89
N ILE A 150 -4.45 -23.09 -20.73
CA ILE A 150 -3.17 -23.79 -20.58
C ILE A 150 -3.42 -25.03 -19.74
N TYR A 151 -3.33 -26.20 -20.38
CA TYR A 151 -3.53 -27.51 -19.78
C TYR A 151 -2.20 -28.08 -19.29
N ALA A 152 -2.23 -28.75 -18.14
CA ALA A 152 -1.12 -29.57 -17.68
C ALA A 152 -1.59 -30.77 -16.87
N THR A 153 -0.87 -31.87 -17.01
CA THR A 153 -0.94 -33.00 -16.09
C THR A 153 0.40 -33.12 -15.37
N LEU A 154 0.36 -32.97 -14.04
CA LEU A 154 1.54 -32.96 -13.17
C LEU A 154 1.47 -34.13 -12.20
N LYS A 155 2.61 -34.76 -11.92
CA LYS A 155 2.72 -35.69 -10.78
C LYS A 155 3.25 -34.93 -9.56
N LEU A 156 2.41 -34.79 -8.55
CA LEU A 156 2.77 -34.14 -7.29
C LEU A 156 3.57 -35.09 -6.39
N THR A 157 4.21 -34.53 -5.38
CA THR A 157 4.83 -35.33 -4.32
C THR A 157 3.72 -36.00 -3.50
N PRO A 158 3.79 -37.33 -3.24
CA PRO A 158 2.82 -38.00 -2.38
C PRO A 158 2.68 -37.29 -1.02
N ASN A 159 1.45 -37.24 -0.49
CA ASN A 159 1.10 -36.56 0.78
C ASN A 159 1.34 -35.03 0.82
N LYS A 160 1.64 -34.38 -0.31
CA LYS A 160 1.66 -32.91 -0.43
C LYS A 160 0.57 -32.42 -1.37
N THR A 161 -0.56 -32.02 -0.80
CA THR A 161 -1.74 -31.50 -1.54
C THR A 161 -1.77 -29.97 -1.61
N LYS A 162 -1.00 -29.28 -0.77
CA LYS A 162 -0.88 -27.82 -0.80
C LYS A 162 0.11 -27.39 -1.88
N ILE A 163 -0.35 -26.51 -2.78
CA ILE A 163 0.47 -25.91 -3.82
C ILE A 163 0.41 -24.38 -3.73
N HIS A 164 1.55 -23.72 -3.99
CA HIS A 164 1.58 -22.29 -4.19
C HIS A 164 1.48 -22.00 -5.68
N PHE A 165 0.33 -21.50 -6.09
CA PHE A 165 -0.02 -21.20 -7.46
C PHE A 165 0.29 -19.73 -7.77
N ILE A 166 0.91 -19.47 -8.92
CA ILE A 166 1.18 -18.13 -9.42
C ILE A 166 0.70 -18.01 -10.85
N TRP A 167 0.34 -16.81 -11.28
CA TRP A 167 0.00 -16.54 -12.67
C TRP A 167 0.41 -15.13 -13.06
N ASN A 168 0.73 -14.95 -14.35
CA ASN A 168 0.95 -13.63 -14.88
C ASN A 168 0.86 -13.59 -16.40
N ARG A 169 0.96 -12.38 -16.96
CA ARG A 169 0.94 -12.11 -18.39
C ARG A 169 1.86 -10.94 -18.72
N GLY A 170 2.48 -10.98 -19.88
CA GLY A 170 3.43 -9.96 -20.33
C GLY A 170 3.16 -9.45 -21.73
N LEU A 171 3.82 -8.35 -22.07
CA LEU A 171 3.57 -7.59 -23.29
C LEU A 171 4.28 -8.15 -24.53
N TYR A 172 5.44 -8.80 -24.37
CA TYR A 172 6.19 -9.33 -25.50
C TYR A 172 7.08 -10.52 -25.12
N VAL A 173 7.50 -11.29 -26.13
CA VAL A 173 8.49 -12.36 -26.02
C VAL A 173 9.66 -12.04 -26.94
N GLN A 174 10.90 -12.20 -26.46
CA GLN A 174 12.11 -12.02 -27.25
C GLN A 174 12.66 -13.39 -27.67
N GLY A 175 12.45 -13.77 -28.93
CA GLY A 175 12.71 -15.14 -29.39
C GLY A 175 11.82 -16.13 -28.62
N TYR A 176 12.42 -16.98 -27.79
CA TYR A 176 11.70 -17.88 -26.89
C TYR A 176 11.84 -17.47 -25.41
N SER A 177 12.22 -16.22 -25.13
CA SER A 177 12.36 -15.69 -23.77
C SER A 177 11.21 -14.71 -23.45
N PRO A 178 10.25 -15.09 -22.60
CA PRO A 178 9.24 -14.18 -22.09
C PRO A 178 9.89 -13.01 -21.35
N THR A 179 9.44 -11.78 -21.59
CA THR A 179 9.96 -10.61 -20.87
C THR A 179 9.23 -10.39 -19.56
N ILE A 180 9.77 -9.52 -18.72
CA ILE A 180 9.13 -9.14 -17.46
C ILE A 180 7.67 -8.72 -17.67
N HIS A 181 6.79 -9.22 -16.81
CA HIS A 181 5.38 -8.81 -16.78
C HIS A 181 5.24 -7.40 -16.17
N PRO A 182 4.14 -6.68 -16.42
CA PRO A 182 3.85 -5.44 -15.72
C PRO A 182 3.88 -5.65 -14.20
N THR A 183 4.33 -4.66 -13.45
CA THR A 183 4.50 -4.75 -11.98
C THR A 183 3.45 -3.93 -11.25
N THR A 184 2.21 -3.95 -11.74
CA THR A 184 1.10 -3.28 -11.03
C THR A 184 0.73 -4.07 -9.77
N SER A 185 -0.08 -3.47 -8.89
CA SER A 185 -0.56 -4.14 -7.67
C SER A 185 -1.25 -5.47 -7.98
N ASP A 186 -2.07 -5.50 -9.04
CA ASP A 186 -2.80 -6.70 -9.46
C ASP A 186 -1.84 -7.80 -9.95
N ASP A 187 -0.78 -7.43 -10.67
CA ASP A 187 0.19 -8.40 -11.19
C ASP A 187 1.09 -8.98 -10.10
N LEU A 188 1.47 -8.15 -9.13
CA LEU A 188 2.33 -8.57 -8.01
C LEU A 188 1.56 -9.36 -6.95
N SER A 189 0.23 -9.26 -6.91
CA SER A 189 -0.64 -10.02 -6.03
C SER A 189 -1.22 -11.30 -6.65
N SER A 190 -0.80 -11.64 -7.89
CA SER A 190 -1.19 -12.87 -8.61
C SER A 190 -0.57 -14.16 -8.03
N ILE A 191 -0.84 -14.42 -6.75
CA ILE A 191 -0.37 -15.56 -5.99
C ILE A 191 -1.56 -16.12 -5.18
N ALA A 192 -1.72 -17.43 -5.17
CA ALA A 192 -2.72 -18.12 -4.36
C ALA A 192 -2.12 -19.41 -3.79
N THR A 193 -2.42 -19.73 -2.54
CA THR A 193 -2.08 -21.05 -1.97
C THR A 193 -3.35 -21.85 -1.89
N LEU A 194 -3.38 -23.05 -2.49
CA LEU A 194 -4.56 -23.90 -2.51
C LEU A 194 -4.20 -25.33 -2.16
N ASP A 195 -5.12 -26.01 -1.47
CA ASP A 195 -5.07 -27.45 -1.27
C ASP A 195 -5.87 -28.12 -2.39
N VAL A 196 -5.19 -28.86 -3.27
CA VAL A 196 -5.83 -29.47 -4.44
C VAL A 196 -6.84 -30.56 -4.06
N ALA A 197 -6.68 -31.18 -2.89
CA ALA A 197 -7.52 -32.28 -2.43
C ALA A 197 -8.81 -31.77 -1.79
N SER A 198 -8.77 -30.78 -0.89
CA SER A 198 -9.98 -30.16 -0.33
C SER A 198 -10.62 -29.17 -1.31
N GLY A 199 -9.80 -28.52 -2.14
CA GLY A 199 -10.17 -27.41 -2.99
C GLY A 199 -10.37 -26.09 -2.26
N THR A 200 -9.84 -25.98 -1.05
CA THR A 200 -9.84 -24.73 -0.30
C THR A 200 -8.58 -23.93 -0.61
N ALA A 201 -8.77 -22.65 -0.93
CA ALA A 201 -7.67 -21.70 -0.97
C ALA A 201 -7.36 -21.22 0.45
N ALA A 202 -6.10 -21.29 0.85
CA ALA A 202 -5.62 -20.63 2.05
C ALA A 202 -5.58 -19.12 1.77
N SER A 203 -6.35 -18.35 2.55
CA SER A 203 -6.29 -16.88 2.53
C SER A 203 -4.95 -16.41 3.12
N GLN A 204 -3.91 -16.38 2.30
CA GLN A 204 -2.66 -15.68 2.64
C GLN A 204 -2.85 -14.15 2.58
N SER A 205 -3.83 -13.67 1.82
CA SER A 205 -4.15 -12.24 1.74
C SER A 205 -4.65 -11.69 3.07
N GLY A 206 -5.49 -12.43 3.82
CA GLY A 206 -6.12 -11.90 5.03
C GLY A 206 -5.12 -11.46 6.11
N GLY A 207 -4.02 -12.20 6.31
CA GLY A 207 -3.00 -11.84 7.30
C GLY A 207 -2.19 -10.60 6.91
N ILE A 208 -1.77 -10.50 5.65
CA ILE A 208 -1.02 -9.34 5.14
C ILE A 208 -1.91 -8.11 5.08
N GLU A 209 -3.17 -8.26 4.65
CA GLU A 209 -4.17 -7.20 4.61
C GLU A 209 -4.46 -6.67 6.02
N THR A 210 -4.65 -7.55 7.00
CA THR A 210 -4.82 -7.16 8.40
C THR A 210 -3.61 -6.36 8.91
N LEU A 211 -2.39 -6.80 8.60
CA LEU A 211 -1.18 -6.06 8.97
C LEU A 211 -1.09 -4.69 8.28
N ARG A 212 -1.50 -4.57 7.01
CA ARG A 212 -1.58 -3.29 6.29
C ARG A 212 -2.54 -2.33 6.97
N VAL A 213 -3.73 -2.81 7.36
CA VAL A 213 -4.73 -2.01 8.08
C VAL A 213 -4.20 -1.57 9.44
N ILE A 214 -3.61 -2.48 10.22
CA ILE A 214 -3.02 -2.15 11.54
C ILE A 214 -1.90 -1.12 11.39
N HIS A 215 -1.01 -1.29 10.41
CA HIS A 215 0.05 -0.32 10.09
C HIS A 215 -0.52 1.07 9.78
N GLY A 216 -1.55 1.14 8.92
CA GLY A 216 -2.23 2.37 8.55
C GLY A 216 -2.84 3.09 9.75
N ILE A 217 -3.63 2.37 10.56
CA ILE A 217 -4.29 2.93 11.75
C ILE A 217 -3.27 3.44 12.76
N LEU A 218 -2.27 2.63 13.12
CA LEU A 218 -1.25 3.02 14.09
C LEU A 218 -0.51 4.28 13.66
N ASN A 219 -0.12 4.38 12.39
CA ASN A 219 0.64 5.52 11.88
C ASN A 219 -0.23 6.77 11.68
N ALA A 220 -1.50 6.61 11.28
CA ALA A 220 -2.43 7.73 11.20
C ALA A 220 -2.71 8.33 12.58
N VAL A 221 -2.93 7.50 13.60
CA VAL A 221 -3.14 7.95 14.99
C VAL A 221 -1.87 8.57 15.57
N SER A 222 -0.71 7.93 15.39
CA SER A 222 0.56 8.43 15.96
C SER A 222 1.11 9.65 15.23
N TRP A 223 1.65 9.47 14.03
CA TRP A 223 2.32 10.51 13.24
C TRP A 223 1.34 11.55 12.71
N GLY A 224 0.11 11.13 12.40
CA GLY A 224 -0.91 11.98 11.79
C GLY A 224 -1.76 12.79 12.77
N LEU A 225 -1.90 12.36 14.03
CA LEU A 225 -2.74 13.05 15.03
C LEU A 225 -2.04 13.33 16.35
N LEU A 226 -1.49 12.32 17.04
CA LEU A 226 -0.89 12.50 18.37
C LEU A 226 0.29 13.48 18.34
N LEU A 227 1.19 13.39 17.37
CA LEU A 227 2.33 14.31 17.30
C LEU A 227 1.91 15.78 17.02
N PRO A 228 1.01 16.06 16.05
CA PRO A 228 0.37 17.37 15.93
C PRO A 228 -0.29 17.85 17.23
N ILE A 229 -1.08 17.00 17.90
CA ILE A 229 -1.74 17.33 19.17
C ILE A 229 -0.69 17.71 20.22
N GLY A 230 0.38 16.93 20.36
CA GLY A 230 1.48 17.25 21.27
C GLY A 230 2.11 18.61 20.99
N ALA A 231 2.33 18.97 19.72
CA ALA A 231 2.84 20.28 19.33
C ALA A 231 1.88 21.42 19.71
N VAL A 232 0.58 21.23 19.48
CA VAL A 232 -0.50 22.17 19.86
C VAL A 232 -0.56 22.35 21.38
N THR A 233 -0.50 21.26 22.15
CA THR A 233 -0.43 21.29 23.62
C THR A 233 0.72 22.16 24.11
N ALA A 234 1.93 22.00 23.56
CA ALA A 234 3.08 22.81 23.94
C ALA A 234 2.96 24.28 23.53
N ARG A 235 2.33 24.59 22.39
CA ARG A 235 2.15 25.97 21.92
C ARG A 235 1.20 26.76 22.81
N TYR A 236 0.04 26.18 23.12
CA TYR A 236 -1.04 26.93 23.77
C TYR A 236 -1.05 26.79 25.30
N LEU A 237 -0.83 25.58 25.83
CA LEU A 237 -0.90 25.37 27.29
C LEU A 237 0.30 25.96 28.04
N ARG A 238 1.43 26.18 27.34
CA ARG A 238 2.63 26.78 27.94
C ARG A 238 2.40 28.20 28.46
N ASN A 239 1.44 28.93 27.89
CA ASN A 239 1.15 30.32 28.27
C ASN A 239 0.12 30.42 29.41
N VAL A 240 -0.44 29.29 29.85
CA VAL A 240 -1.44 29.24 30.93
C VAL A 240 -0.70 29.12 32.25
N GLN A 241 -0.55 30.24 32.95
CA GLN A 241 0.16 30.31 34.25
C GLN A 241 -0.39 29.32 35.28
N ALA A 242 -1.71 29.09 35.30
CA ALA A 242 -2.36 28.16 36.21
C ALA A 242 -1.88 26.70 36.07
N LEU A 243 -1.36 26.31 34.89
CA LEU A 243 -0.90 24.94 34.63
C LEU A 243 0.55 24.69 35.04
N GLY A 244 1.33 25.72 35.38
CA GLY A 244 2.72 25.57 35.83
C GLY A 244 3.56 24.66 34.91
N PRO A 245 4.21 23.59 35.41
CA PRO A 245 4.98 22.65 34.59
C PRO A 245 4.14 21.56 33.91
N ALA A 246 2.83 21.47 34.18
CA ALA A 246 1.99 20.36 33.69
C ALA A 246 1.92 20.29 32.16
N TRP A 247 1.94 21.43 31.46
CA TRP A 247 1.95 21.46 29.99
C TRP A 247 3.16 20.71 29.41
N PHE A 248 4.30 20.75 30.10
CA PHE A 248 5.53 20.11 29.63
C PHE A 248 5.41 18.59 29.72
N TYR A 249 4.86 18.07 30.83
CA TYR A 249 4.61 16.65 30.99
C TYR A 249 3.52 16.14 30.05
N ALA A 250 2.45 16.93 29.84
CA ALA A 250 1.41 16.61 28.86
C ALA A 250 1.99 16.53 27.44
N HIS A 251 2.77 17.53 27.03
CA HIS A 251 3.48 17.51 25.75
C HIS A 251 4.40 16.29 25.64
N ALA A 252 5.30 16.08 26.62
CA ALA A 252 6.25 14.99 26.57
C ALA A 252 5.55 13.62 26.55
N GLY A 253 4.50 13.44 27.35
CA GLY A 253 3.71 12.22 27.40
C GLY A 253 3.03 11.89 26.07
N VAL A 254 2.33 12.86 25.46
CA VAL A 254 1.69 12.68 24.15
C VAL A 254 2.72 12.39 23.06
N GLN A 255 3.86 13.09 23.06
CA GLN A 255 4.93 12.86 22.08
C GLN A 255 5.58 11.48 22.22
N LEU A 256 5.86 11.04 23.44
CA LEU A 256 6.43 9.72 23.71
C LEU A 256 5.44 8.60 23.34
N ALA A 257 4.16 8.76 23.68
CA ALA A 257 3.11 7.81 23.29
C ALA A 257 2.95 7.73 21.76
N GLY A 258 2.90 8.89 21.09
CA GLY A 258 2.87 8.97 19.64
C GLY A 258 4.08 8.29 19.00
N PHE A 259 5.29 8.59 19.45
CA PHE A 259 6.51 7.98 18.92
C PHE A 259 6.57 6.47 19.17
N ALA A 260 6.14 5.98 20.34
CA ALA A 260 6.10 4.55 20.65
C ALA A 260 5.13 3.79 19.73
N LEU A 261 3.89 4.26 19.59
CA LEU A 261 2.90 3.68 18.66
C LEU A 261 3.38 3.75 17.21
N GLY A 262 3.98 4.88 16.82
CA GLY A 262 4.56 5.08 15.51
C GLY A 262 5.75 4.15 15.22
N THR A 263 6.52 3.77 16.24
CA THR A 263 7.61 2.80 16.10
C THR A 263 7.07 1.40 15.83
N ILE A 264 6.01 0.98 16.54
CA ILE A 264 5.32 -0.29 16.27
C ILE A 264 4.80 -0.30 14.83
N GLY A 265 4.11 0.76 14.42
CA GLY A 265 3.65 0.94 13.04
C GLY A 265 4.80 0.86 12.03
N PHE A 266 5.93 1.52 12.28
CA PHE A 266 7.10 1.50 11.42
C PHE A 266 7.70 0.10 11.26
N VAL A 267 7.84 -0.66 12.35
CA VAL A 267 8.33 -2.06 12.32
C VAL A 267 7.39 -2.95 11.52
N ILE A 268 6.06 -2.80 11.68
CA ILE A 268 5.09 -3.51 10.84
C ILE A 268 5.27 -3.14 9.37
N GLY A 269 5.56 -1.87 9.06
CA GLY A 269 5.83 -1.41 7.70
C GLY A 269 7.06 -2.09 7.07
N ILE A 270 8.14 -2.26 7.83
CA ILE A 270 9.32 -3.03 7.39
C ILE A 270 8.90 -4.48 7.12
N ARG A 271 8.16 -5.11 8.05
CA ARG A 271 7.73 -6.49 7.91
C ARG A 271 6.81 -6.70 6.69
N LEU A 272 5.94 -5.74 6.40
CA LEU A 272 5.09 -5.76 5.20
C LEU A 272 5.92 -5.74 3.91
N GLY A 273 7.03 -4.98 3.88
CA GLY A 273 7.97 -4.96 2.77
C GLY A 273 8.67 -6.31 2.56
N GLU A 274 9.09 -6.97 3.64
CA GLU A 274 9.67 -8.32 3.58
C GLU A 274 8.68 -9.37 3.10
N LEU A 275 7.42 -9.26 3.51
CA LEU A 275 6.33 -10.16 3.13
C LEU A 275 5.80 -9.91 1.71
N SER A 276 6.10 -8.75 1.11
CA SER A 276 5.60 -8.34 -0.20
C SER A 276 6.75 -8.02 -1.18
N PRO A 277 7.67 -8.96 -1.44
CA PRO A 277 8.84 -8.69 -2.27
C PRO A 277 8.43 -8.27 -3.69
N GLY A 278 8.91 -7.10 -4.13
CA GLY A 278 8.61 -6.53 -5.44
C GLY A 278 7.49 -5.48 -5.43
N VAL A 279 6.73 -5.35 -4.34
CA VAL A 279 5.77 -4.26 -4.15
C VAL A 279 6.49 -3.11 -3.44
N GLU A 280 6.75 -2.01 -4.14
CA GLU A 280 7.42 -0.85 -3.56
C GLU A 280 6.61 0.45 -3.71
N TYR A 281 6.23 1.04 -2.57
CA TYR A 281 5.72 2.41 -2.49
C TYR A 281 6.88 3.37 -2.19
N SER A 282 7.69 3.67 -3.20
CA SER A 282 8.99 4.33 -3.03
C SER A 282 8.91 5.66 -2.27
N LEU A 283 7.93 6.52 -2.57
CA LEU A 283 7.76 7.82 -1.90
C LEU A 283 7.35 7.66 -0.44
N HIS A 284 6.30 6.87 -0.16
CA HIS A 284 5.84 6.58 1.20
C HIS A 284 6.95 5.98 2.07
N ARG A 285 7.73 5.02 1.53
CA ARG A 285 8.85 4.40 2.25
C ARG A 285 9.94 5.40 2.58
N LYS A 286 10.36 6.23 1.62
CA LYS A 286 11.40 7.27 1.81
C LYS A 286 10.95 8.31 2.84
N LEU A 287 9.72 8.81 2.74
CA LEU A 287 9.14 9.73 3.70
C LEU A 287 9.01 9.10 5.09
N GLY A 288 8.56 7.84 5.18
CA GLY A 288 8.45 7.12 6.45
C GLY A 288 9.79 6.97 7.17
N ILE A 289 10.86 6.61 6.46
CA ILE A 289 12.22 6.54 7.04
C ILE A 289 12.69 7.92 7.51
N ALA A 290 12.45 8.97 6.71
CA ALA A 290 12.82 10.34 7.09
C ALA A 290 12.06 10.80 8.35
N VAL A 291 10.75 10.60 8.40
CA VAL A 291 9.89 10.93 9.55
C VAL A 291 10.34 10.17 10.81
N PHE A 292 10.60 8.86 10.70
CA PHE A 292 11.07 8.06 11.81
C PHE A 292 12.41 8.57 12.37
N THR A 293 13.33 8.94 11.47
CA THR A 293 14.64 9.52 11.83
C THR A 293 14.47 10.86 12.54
N LEU A 294 13.63 11.77 12.04
CA LEU A 294 13.36 13.05 12.69
C LEU A 294 12.66 12.89 14.03
N GLY A 295 11.73 11.93 14.16
CA GLY A 295 11.09 11.59 15.43
C GLY A 295 12.10 11.09 16.45
N GLY A 296 13.04 10.24 16.03
CA GLY A 296 14.17 9.78 16.86
C GLY A 296 15.04 10.96 17.32
N LEU A 297 15.41 11.85 16.41
CA LEU A 297 16.12 13.08 16.75
C LEU A 297 15.33 13.93 17.78
N GLN A 298 14.01 14.03 17.65
CA GLN A 298 13.19 14.77 18.60
C GLN A 298 13.07 14.14 19.98
N THR A 299 13.03 12.82 20.07
CA THR A 299 13.04 12.14 21.38
C THR A 299 14.39 12.30 22.08
N LEU A 300 15.50 12.28 21.33
CA LEU A 300 16.83 12.61 21.87
C LEU A 300 16.93 14.05 22.40
N ALA A 301 16.11 14.98 21.89
CA ALA A 301 16.06 16.35 22.40
C ALA A 301 15.72 16.40 23.90
N LEU A 302 14.93 15.44 24.41
CA LEU A 302 14.61 15.35 25.83
C LEU A 302 15.82 14.96 26.68
N LEU A 303 16.65 14.01 26.20
CA LEU A 303 17.86 13.56 26.89
C LEU A 303 18.94 14.64 26.94
N PHE A 304 19.13 15.35 25.82
CA PHE A 304 20.16 16.39 25.70
C PHE A 304 19.66 17.80 26.05
N ARG A 305 18.55 17.92 26.79
CA ARG A 305 17.94 19.22 27.12
C ARG A 305 18.84 20.03 28.07
N PRO A 306 19.45 21.16 27.62
CA PRO A 306 20.35 21.95 28.46
C PRO A 306 19.59 22.70 29.55
N LYS A 307 20.24 23.00 30.69
CA LYS A 307 19.70 23.92 31.70
C LYS A 307 19.34 25.28 31.09
N THR A 308 18.35 25.97 31.64
CA THR A 308 17.84 27.25 31.11
C THR A 308 18.90 28.36 31.07
N THR A 309 19.90 28.28 31.94
CA THR A 309 21.04 29.21 32.04
C THR A 309 22.17 28.90 31.05
N ASN A 310 22.12 27.78 30.34
CA ASN A 310 23.19 27.35 29.44
C ASN A 310 23.07 28.03 28.06
N LYS A 311 24.18 28.57 27.53
CA LYS A 311 24.26 29.19 26.18
C LYS A 311 23.73 28.28 25.05
N PHE A 312 23.92 26.96 25.16
CA PHE A 312 23.44 25.99 24.18
C PHE A 312 21.92 25.83 24.14
N ARG A 313 21.19 26.36 25.13
CA ARG A 313 19.72 26.31 25.19
C ARG A 313 19.08 26.99 23.98
N LYS A 314 19.70 28.03 23.41
CA LYS A 314 19.19 28.73 22.21
C LYS A 314 19.22 27.81 20.99
N TYR A 315 20.35 27.15 20.73
CA TYR A 315 20.50 26.20 19.63
C TYR A 315 19.58 25.00 19.79
N TRP A 316 19.49 24.44 21.01
CA TRP A 316 18.57 23.35 21.31
C TRP A 316 17.11 23.75 21.03
N LYS A 317 16.68 24.97 21.39
CA LYS A 317 15.33 25.45 21.08
C LYS A 317 15.08 25.56 19.56
N SER A 318 16.07 26.03 18.80
CA SER A 318 15.96 26.16 17.35
C SER A 318 15.85 24.78 16.68
N TYR A 319 16.78 23.88 17.02
CA TYR A 319 16.75 22.47 16.63
C TYR A 319 15.40 21.82 16.93
N HIS A 320 14.95 21.92 18.19
CA HIS A 320 13.72 21.26 18.64
C HIS A 320 12.47 21.76 17.90
N HIS A 321 12.36 23.07 17.62
CA HIS A 321 11.22 23.57 16.85
C HIS A 321 11.31 23.19 15.37
N PHE A 322 12.47 23.39 14.73
CA PHE A 322 12.61 23.15 13.29
C PHE A 322 12.42 21.67 12.93
N VAL A 323 13.11 20.77 13.64
CA VAL A 323 12.98 19.32 13.46
C VAL A 323 11.58 18.86 13.84
N GLY A 324 11.00 19.42 14.91
CA GLY A 324 9.63 19.11 15.33
C GLY A 324 8.59 19.45 14.27
N TYR A 325 8.61 20.67 13.71
CA TYR A 325 7.66 21.06 12.66
C TYR A 325 7.85 20.27 11.36
N ALA A 326 9.09 20.03 10.95
CA ALA A 326 9.38 19.19 9.79
C ALA A 326 8.84 17.77 9.98
N CYS A 327 9.02 17.19 11.17
CA CYS A 327 8.49 15.86 11.51
C CYS A 327 6.96 15.82 11.45
N VAL A 328 6.27 16.83 11.99
CA VAL A 328 4.79 16.91 11.97
C VAL A 328 4.26 17.00 10.53
N VAL A 329 4.82 17.92 9.73
CA VAL A 329 4.37 18.12 8.34
C VAL A 329 4.62 16.87 7.51
N MET A 330 5.83 16.33 7.55
CA MET A 330 6.15 15.12 6.78
C MET A 330 5.38 13.89 7.28
N GLY A 331 5.10 13.79 8.59
CA GLY A 331 4.26 12.72 9.15
C GLY A 331 2.87 12.72 8.54
N VAL A 332 2.19 13.88 8.53
CA VAL A 332 0.86 14.04 7.93
C VAL A 332 0.88 13.74 6.42
N VAL A 333 1.87 14.26 5.68
CA VAL A 333 2.03 13.97 4.24
C VAL A 333 2.24 12.48 3.99
N ASN A 334 3.03 11.82 4.84
CA ASN A 334 3.31 10.40 4.70
C ASN A 334 2.06 9.53 4.96
N VAL A 335 1.18 9.95 5.86
CA VAL A 335 -0.12 9.29 6.08
C VAL A 335 -1.00 9.39 4.84
N PHE A 336 -1.06 10.55 4.17
CA PHE A 336 -1.77 10.67 2.89
C PHE A 336 -1.18 9.78 1.80
N GLN A 337 0.14 9.70 1.70
CA GLN A 337 0.81 8.76 0.80
C GLN A 337 0.45 7.30 1.14
N GLY A 338 0.24 6.96 2.41
CA GLY A 338 -0.23 5.65 2.85
C GLY A 338 -1.65 5.34 2.35
N PHE A 339 -2.58 6.29 2.45
CA PHE A 339 -3.95 6.12 1.92
C PHE A 339 -3.97 5.88 0.40
N GLU A 340 -3.13 6.60 -0.34
CA GLU A 340 -2.98 6.37 -1.79
C GLU A 340 -2.39 4.99 -2.08
N ALA A 341 -1.40 4.54 -1.30
CA ALA A 341 -0.79 3.22 -1.43
C ALA A 341 -1.79 2.07 -1.18
N MET A 342 -2.77 2.28 -0.29
CA MET A 342 -3.83 1.32 0.00
C MET A 342 -4.99 1.35 -1.01
N ALA A 343 -4.93 2.19 -2.05
CA ALA A 343 -6.05 2.47 -2.96
C ALA A 343 -7.34 2.91 -2.23
N GLU A 344 -7.19 3.43 -1.00
CA GLU A 344 -8.27 3.92 -0.15
C GLU A 344 -8.52 5.42 -0.35
N SER A 345 -8.18 5.94 -1.53
CA SER A 345 -8.24 7.38 -1.84
C SER A 345 -9.65 7.98 -1.75
N GLY A 346 -10.70 7.14 -1.81
CA GLY A 346 -12.11 7.47 -1.57
C GLY A 346 -12.76 6.76 -0.36
N SER A 347 -11.96 6.20 0.56
CA SER A 347 -12.45 5.44 1.73
C SER A 347 -12.99 6.34 2.85
N TYR A 348 -13.98 5.84 3.60
CA TYR A 348 -14.47 6.47 4.83
C TYR A 348 -13.36 6.71 5.87
N ALA A 349 -12.31 5.89 5.86
CA ALA A 349 -11.16 6.07 6.75
C ALA A 349 -10.37 7.34 6.44
N LYS A 350 -10.12 7.63 5.14
CA LYS A 350 -9.45 8.86 4.71
C LYS A 350 -10.31 10.09 5.04
N LEU A 351 -11.63 10.00 4.84
CA LEU A 351 -12.56 11.07 5.23
C LEU A 351 -12.50 11.35 6.73
N ALA A 352 -12.57 10.31 7.57
CA ALA A 352 -12.51 10.44 9.02
C ALA A 352 -11.18 11.08 9.48
N TYR A 353 -10.06 10.67 8.87
CA TYR A 353 -8.76 11.29 9.12
C TYR A 353 -8.72 12.77 8.72
N CYS A 354 -9.24 13.13 7.53
CA CYS A 354 -9.33 14.52 7.08
C CYS A 354 -10.20 15.37 8.01
N LEU A 355 -11.32 14.84 8.49
CA LEU A 355 -12.19 15.52 9.45
C LEU A 355 -11.44 15.77 10.77
N GLY A 356 -10.76 14.75 11.31
CA GLY A 356 -9.96 14.89 12.52
C GLY A 356 -8.85 15.94 12.41
N LEU A 357 -8.12 15.95 11.28
CA LEU A 357 -7.09 16.95 11.02
C LEU A 357 -7.68 18.35 10.85
N SER A 358 -8.82 18.47 10.16
CA SER A 358 -9.51 19.75 9.97
C SER A 358 -10.03 20.32 11.30
N THR A 359 -10.57 19.46 12.18
CA THR A 359 -10.94 19.84 13.55
C THR A 359 -9.73 20.33 14.33
N LEU A 360 -8.58 19.64 14.26
CA LEU A 360 -7.37 20.07 14.94
C LEU A 360 -6.88 21.43 14.43
N VAL A 361 -6.90 21.66 13.11
CA VAL A 361 -6.56 22.96 12.52
C VAL A 361 -7.54 24.05 12.97
N GLY A 362 -8.84 23.76 12.98
CA GLY A 362 -9.87 24.67 13.48
C GLY A 362 -9.66 25.06 14.95
N VAL A 363 -9.31 24.08 15.80
CA VAL A 363 -8.95 24.33 17.20
C VAL A 363 -7.70 25.22 17.30
N CYS A 364 -6.67 25.00 16.48
CA CYS A 364 -5.50 25.87 16.45
C CYS A 364 -5.88 27.31 16.10
N VAL A 365 -6.68 27.51 15.05
CA VAL A 365 -7.13 28.85 14.64
C VAL A 365 -7.90 29.53 15.77
N ALA A 366 -8.84 28.82 16.41
CA ALA A 366 -9.60 29.36 17.53
C ALA A 366 -8.70 29.74 18.73
N LEU A 367 -7.74 28.89 19.08
CA LEU A 367 -6.79 29.16 20.17
C LEU A 367 -5.83 30.31 19.84
N GLU A 368 -5.44 30.46 18.57
CA GLU A 368 -4.59 31.58 18.12
C GLU A 368 -5.34 32.91 18.17
N VAL A 369 -6.60 32.94 17.72
CA VAL A 369 -7.49 34.11 17.84
C VAL A 369 -7.68 34.49 19.30
N ASN A 370 -8.00 33.53 20.16
CA ASN A 370 -8.15 33.78 21.60
C ASN A 370 -6.85 34.32 22.23
N SER A 371 -5.70 33.77 21.86
CA SER A 371 -4.40 34.23 22.34
C SER A 371 -4.12 35.69 21.93
N TRP A 372 -4.49 36.06 20.70
CA TRP A 372 -4.41 37.45 20.22
C TRP A 372 -5.34 38.39 20.97
N VAL A 373 -6.59 37.99 21.20
CA VAL A 373 -7.56 38.78 21.99
C VAL A 373 -7.03 39.03 23.40
N VAL A 374 -6.52 38.00 24.07
CA VAL A 374 -5.94 38.12 25.41
C VAL A 374 -4.71 39.02 25.40
N PHE A 375 -3.86 38.93 24.38
CA PHE A 375 -2.69 39.81 24.21
C PHE A 375 -3.11 41.28 24.06
N CYS A 376 -4.07 41.58 23.16
CA CYS A 376 -4.58 42.93 22.97
C CYS A 376 -5.21 43.49 24.25
N ARG A 377 -6.00 42.70 24.98
CA ARG A 377 -6.59 43.10 26.26
C ARG A 377 -5.52 43.47 27.30
N LYS A 378 -4.50 42.62 27.48
CA LYS A 378 -3.38 42.91 28.39
C LYS A 378 -2.61 44.16 27.99
N SER A 379 -2.38 44.35 26.68
CA SER A 379 -1.73 45.57 26.18
C SER A 379 -2.55 46.83 26.48
N GLN A 380 -3.88 46.76 26.41
CA GLN A 380 -4.75 47.86 26.80
C GLN A 380 -4.73 48.10 28.31
N GLU A 381 -4.82 47.06 29.13
CA GLU A 381 -4.72 47.15 30.59
C GLU A 381 -3.39 47.79 31.04
N GLU A 382 -2.27 47.40 30.43
CA GLU A 382 -0.95 48.00 30.69
C GLU A 382 -0.87 49.47 30.25
N LYS A 383 -1.51 49.82 29.12
CA LYS A 383 -1.56 51.20 28.64
C LYS A 383 -2.36 52.08 29.62
N MET A 384 -3.55 51.63 30.03
CA MET A 384 -4.38 52.32 31.02
C MET A 384 -3.67 52.48 32.37
N ARG A 385 -2.92 51.45 32.81
CA ARG A 385 -2.12 51.53 34.04
C ARG A 385 -1.00 52.58 33.96
N ARG A 386 -0.33 52.70 32.79
CA ARG A 386 0.69 53.74 32.57
C ARG A 386 0.09 55.14 32.55
N GLU A 387 -1.02 55.33 31.84
CA GLU A 387 -1.72 56.61 31.75
C GLU A 387 -2.29 57.04 33.12
N GLY A 388 -2.87 56.11 33.88
CA GLY A 388 -3.34 56.37 35.25
C GLY A 388 -2.22 56.72 36.22
N LEU A 389 -1.03 56.12 36.09
CA LEU A 389 0.13 56.46 36.91
C LEU A 389 0.67 57.87 36.59
N ILE A 390 0.68 58.25 35.31
CA ILE A 390 1.06 59.61 34.87
C ILE A 390 0.07 60.66 35.41
N GLY A 391 -1.24 60.38 35.34
CA GLY A 391 -2.26 61.29 35.86
C GLY A 391 -2.23 61.48 37.38
N VAL A 392 -1.76 60.48 38.16
CA VAL A 392 -1.54 60.62 39.61
C VAL A 392 -0.31 61.48 39.91
N LEU A 393 0.79 61.31 39.18
CA LEU A 393 2.01 62.11 39.34
C LEU A 393 1.77 63.60 39.03
N GLU A 394 1.01 63.92 37.98
CA GLU A 394 0.64 65.31 37.69
C GLU A 394 -0.21 65.93 38.80
N LYS A 395 -1.14 65.16 39.38
CA LYS A 395 -2.04 65.65 40.44
C LYS A 395 -1.32 65.88 41.78
N GLU A 396 -0.31 65.07 42.11
CA GLU A 396 0.56 65.32 43.28
C GLU A 396 1.48 66.53 43.06
N SER A 397 1.95 66.77 41.83
CA SER A 397 2.78 67.94 41.52
C SER A 397 2.02 69.27 41.55
N GLY A 398 0.70 69.25 41.34
CA GLY A 398 -0.16 70.44 41.33
C GLY A 398 -0.74 70.84 42.70
N SER A 399 -0.48 70.10 43.78
CA SER A 399 -1.02 70.37 45.12
C SER A 399 -0.04 71.11 46.05
N TYR A 400 1.15 71.46 45.56
CA TYR A 400 2.12 72.32 46.25
C TYR A 400 2.32 73.62 45.46
N SER A 401 1.35 74.53 45.52
CA SER A 401 1.49 75.93 45.07
C SER A 401 0.48 76.79 45.81
#